data_AF-A0A1V5KKL2-F1
#
_entry.id   AF-A0A1V5KKL2-F1
#
_cell.length_a   1.000
_cell.length_b   1.000
_cell.length_c   1.000
_cell.angle_alpha   90.00
_cell.angle_beta   90.00
_cell.angle_gamma   90.00
#
_symmetry.space_group_name_H-M   'P 1'
#
loop_
_entity.id
_entity.type
_entity.pdbx_description
1 polymer ?
#
loop_
_entity_poly.entity_id
_entity_poly.type
_entity_poly.pdbx_seq_one_letter_code
_entity_poly.pdbx_strand_id
1 'polypeptide(L)'
;MLLMLGVVFAITISLANYPSMILSWLLFGLEAKMSAFMLNTGAPAWLHGILIMGCYRTIAWVVAVMLPPMAVFFPLFTLLEDFGYLPRVAFNLDHLFRKNGGHGKQALTMSMGFGCNAAGVVAARIIESPRERLIAILTNSFVPCNGRFPMLIALIAIFLAEVGLVSGGAMLSAALLSLLIVLGILMTFAVSRLLSATLLRGVPSSFTLELPPFRRPQIGQVIVRSVFDRTLYVLGRAAAVAAPAGALIWLLANVSTPGGTLLGQLVRALDPFAQALGLDGAILTAFVLGFPANEIVLPLAIMAYLSTGSLAEMGSFSSLRALLLNNGWTWLTALNTMLFSLMHWPCSTTVLTIARETRSAKWTLFSIAVPTACGMAVCAFTAALARLLGLA
;
A
#
# COMPACT_ATOMS: atom_id res chain seq x y z
N MET A 1 8.14 -20.90 3.86
CA MET A 1 7.98 -19.43 3.86
C MET A 1 6.59 -19.00 3.39
N LEU A 2 6.16 -19.27 2.15
CA LEU A 2 4.85 -18.78 1.66
C LEU A 2 3.66 -19.25 2.52
N LEU A 3 3.62 -20.53 2.88
CA LEU A 3 2.57 -21.06 3.78
C LEU A 3 2.57 -20.36 5.14
N MET A 4 3.76 -20.16 5.72
CA MET A 4 3.91 -19.41 6.98
C MET A 4 3.41 -17.96 6.85
N LEU A 5 3.81 -17.25 5.80
CA LEU A 5 3.32 -15.89 5.54
C LEU A 5 1.80 -15.88 5.35
N GLY A 6 1.25 -16.88 4.64
CA GLY A 6 -0.20 -17.05 4.49
C GLY A 6 -0.92 -17.21 5.83
N VAL A 7 -0.37 -18.02 6.75
CA VAL A 7 -0.91 -18.14 8.12
C VAL A 7 -0.83 -16.82 8.88
N VAL A 8 0.31 -16.12 8.81
CA VAL A 8 0.46 -14.80 9.46
C VAL A 8 -0.54 -13.79 8.91
N PHE A 9 -0.77 -13.75 7.59
CA PHE A 9 -1.76 -12.87 6.98
C PHE A 9 -3.18 -13.24 7.37
N ALA A 10 -3.52 -14.53 7.39
CA ALA A 10 -4.84 -14.98 7.82
C ALA A 10 -5.14 -14.56 9.26
N ILE A 11 -4.18 -14.74 10.18
CA ILE A 11 -4.29 -14.28 11.57
C ILE A 11 -4.38 -12.76 11.62
N THR A 12 -3.53 -12.05 10.87
CA THR A 12 -3.51 -10.58 10.87
C THR A 12 -4.84 -10.00 10.40
N ILE A 13 -5.39 -10.47 9.26
CA ILE A 13 -6.63 -9.94 8.69
C ILE A 13 -7.82 -10.27 9.61
N SER A 14 -7.93 -11.52 10.07
CA SER A 14 -9.03 -11.94 10.94
C SER A 14 -9.01 -11.21 12.29
N LEU A 15 -7.84 -11.09 12.92
CA LEU A 15 -7.71 -10.46 14.23
C LEU A 15 -7.80 -8.94 14.15
N ALA A 16 -7.30 -8.31 13.08
CA ALA A 16 -7.29 -6.85 12.94
C ALA A 16 -8.65 -6.25 12.55
N ASN A 17 -9.55 -7.02 11.93
CA ASN A 17 -10.89 -6.51 11.57
C ASN A 17 -11.68 -6.01 12.79
N TYR A 18 -11.67 -6.75 13.90
CA TYR A 18 -12.37 -6.37 15.13
C TYR A 18 -11.90 -5.02 15.73
N PRO A 19 -10.60 -4.83 16.04
CA PRO A 19 -10.11 -3.56 16.54
C PRO A 19 -10.24 -2.42 15.53
N SER A 20 -10.16 -2.69 14.22
CA SER A 20 -10.39 -1.67 13.18
C SER A 20 -11.83 -1.16 13.21
N MET A 21 -12.82 -2.05 13.35
CA MET A 21 -14.22 -1.65 13.49
C MET A 21 -14.45 -0.80 14.75
N ILE A 22 -13.93 -1.24 15.91
CA ILE A 22 -14.07 -0.49 17.17
C ILE A 22 -13.44 0.90 17.06
N LEU A 23 -12.23 0.97 16.48
CA LEU A 23 -11.50 2.21 16.30
C LEU A 23 -12.20 3.15 15.31
N SER A 24 -12.72 2.63 14.21
CA SER A 24 -13.52 3.40 13.25
C SER A 24 -14.77 3.98 13.91
N TRP A 25 -15.52 3.18 14.66
CA TRP A 25 -16.72 3.64 15.36
C TRP A 25 -16.41 4.74 16.37
N LEU A 26 -15.31 4.60 17.13
CA LEU A 26 -14.87 5.60 18.09
C LEU A 26 -14.42 6.91 17.42
N LEU A 27 -13.59 6.82 16.38
CA LEU A 27 -13.04 7.99 15.69
C LEU A 27 -14.09 8.75 14.89
N PHE A 28 -14.95 8.05 14.14
CA PHE A 28 -16.06 8.68 13.41
C PHE A 28 -17.19 9.14 14.34
N GLY A 29 -17.40 8.47 15.47
CA GLY A 29 -18.28 8.96 16.54
C GLY A 29 -17.78 10.27 17.16
N LEU A 30 -16.47 10.44 17.28
CA LEU A 30 -15.84 11.68 17.73
C LEU A 30 -15.90 12.78 16.65
N GLU A 31 -15.79 12.43 15.36
CA GLU A 31 -16.03 13.35 14.22
C GLU A 31 -17.41 14.03 14.33
N ALA A 32 -18.46 13.25 14.62
CA ALA A 32 -19.81 13.76 14.74
C ALA A 32 -19.96 14.75 15.91
N LYS A 33 -19.34 14.44 17.06
CA LYS A 33 -19.35 15.34 18.23
C LYS A 33 -18.58 16.63 17.96
N MET A 34 -17.40 16.54 17.33
CA MET A 34 -16.62 17.71 16.94
C MET A 34 -17.36 18.58 15.92
N SER A 35 -18.04 17.95 14.96
CA SER A 35 -18.86 18.64 13.96
C SER A 35 -20.00 19.42 14.60
N ALA A 36 -20.76 18.78 15.50
CA ALA A 36 -21.83 19.44 16.22
C ALA A 36 -21.32 20.61 17.08
N PHE A 37 -20.16 20.45 17.74
CA PHE A 37 -19.54 21.51 18.52
C PHE A 37 -19.13 22.72 17.67
N MET A 38 -18.48 22.52 16.51
CA MET A 38 -18.11 23.62 15.62
C MET A 38 -19.31 24.35 15.01
N LEU A 39 -20.37 23.61 14.64
CA LEU A 39 -21.59 24.21 14.12
C LEU A 39 -22.33 25.02 15.20
N ASN A 40 -22.39 24.52 16.44
CA ASN A 40 -23.04 25.22 17.56
C ASN A 40 -22.27 26.47 18.01
N THR A 41 -20.96 26.52 17.79
CA THR A 41 -20.12 27.70 18.09
C THR A 41 -20.11 28.75 16.98
N GLY A 42 -20.86 28.52 15.88
CA GLY A 42 -20.97 29.45 14.77
C GLY A 42 -19.73 29.50 13.87
N ALA A 43 -18.91 28.44 13.85
CA ALA A 43 -17.72 28.40 13.00
C ALA A 43 -18.09 28.45 11.50
N PRO A 44 -17.33 29.15 10.65
CA PRO A 44 -17.57 29.19 9.22
C PRO A 44 -17.55 27.79 8.58
N ALA A 45 -18.45 27.54 7.62
CA ALA A 45 -18.57 26.24 6.96
C ALA A 45 -17.28 25.76 6.29
N TRP A 46 -16.48 26.67 5.73
CA TRP A 46 -15.18 26.32 5.12
C TRP A 46 -14.15 25.85 6.16
N LEU A 47 -14.18 26.40 7.37
CA LEU A 47 -13.26 26.03 8.45
C LEU A 47 -13.62 24.66 9.03
N HIS A 48 -14.92 24.41 9.24
CA HIS A 48 -15.45 23.09 9.60
C HIS A 48 -15.07 22.03 8.55
N GLY A 49 -15.27 22.37 7.27
CA GLY A 49 -14.98 21.47 6.15
C GLY A 49 -13.51 21.08 6.06
N ILE A 50 -12.58 22.05 6.06
CA ILE A 50 -11.14 21.75 5.98
C ILE A 50 -10.66 20.96 7.19
N LEU A 51 -11.01 21.39 8.41
CA LEU A 51 -10.46 20.80 9.64
C LEU A 51 -11.08 19.44 9.97
N ILE A 52 -12.41 19.32 9.89
CA ILE A 52 -13.10 18.10 10.29
C ILE A 52 -13.25 17.15 9.10
N MET A 53 -13.91 17.60 8.03
CA MET A 53 -14.20 16.74 6.87
C MET A 53 -12.96 16.44 6.02
N GLY A 54 -11.95 17.30 6.07
CA GLY A 54 -10.65 17.12 5.40
C GLY A 54 -9.60 16.48 6.31
N CYS A 55 -8.97 17.26 7.19
CA CYS A 55 -7.85 16.82 8.02
C CYS A 55 -8.22 15.65 8.94
N TYR A 56 -9.22 15.84 9.81
CA TYR A 56 -9.57 14.85 10.84
C TYR A 56 -10.06 13.55 10.21
N ARG A 57 -11.02 13.61 9.27
CA ARG A 57 -11.56 12.43 8.59
C ARG A 57 -10.47 11.61 7.89
N THR A 58 -9.51 12.27 7.24
CA THR A 58 -8.39 11.59 6.57
C THR A 58 -7.45 10.92 7.58
N ILE A 59 -7.11 11.60 8.68
CA ILE A 59 -6.31 10.99 9.76
C ILE A 59 -7.05 9.82 10.40
N ALA A 60 -8.34 10.01 10.71
CA ALA A 60 -9.18 8.99 11.33
C ALA A 60 -9.23 7.72 10.45
N TRP A 61 -9.37 7.89 9.13
CA TRP A 61 -9.34 6.80 8.17
C TRP A 61 -8.01 6.05 8.18
N VAL A 62 -6.90 6.78 8.01
CA VAL A 62 -5.53 6.21 8.00
C VAL A 62 -5.28 5.45 9.30
N VAL A 63 -5.61 6.05 10.44
CA VAL A 63 -5.41 5.44 11.76
C VAL A 63 -6.30 4.21 11.94
N ALA A 64 -7.58 4.28 11.58
CA ALA A 64 -8.51 3.16 11.74
C ALA A 64 -8.11 1.93 10.92
N VAL A 65 -7.64 2.14 9.69
CA VAL A 65 -7.34 1.05 8.75
C VAL A 65 -5.92 0.52 8.92
N MET A 66 -4.94 1.39 9.19
CA MET A 66 -3.51 1.00 9.20
C MET A 66 -3.03 0.49 10.56
N LEU A 67 -3.48 1.08 11.68
CA LEU A 67 -2.94 0.79 13.01
C LEU A 67 -3.17 -0.65 13.45
N PRO A 68 -4.39 -1.21 13.42
CA PRO A 68 -4.64 -2.53 13.98
C PRO A 68 -3.92 -3.67 13.25
N PRO A 69 -3.92 -3.73 11.91
CA PRO A 69 -3.17 -4.75 11.20
C PRO A 69 -1.66 -4.68 11.45
N MET A 70 -1.07 -3.49 11.56
CA MET A 70 0.36 -3.34 11.90
C MET A 70 0.65 -3.78 13.34
N ALA A 71 -0.23 -3.45 14.28
CA ALA A 71 -0.12 -3.85 15.67
C ALA A 71 -0.19 -5.38 15.87
N VAL A 72 -0.83 -6.12 14.96
CA VAL A 72 -0.84 -7.60 14.97
C VAL A 72 0.33 -8.18 14.18
N PHE A 73 0.60 -7.65 12.98
CA PHE A 73 1.61 -8.19 12.08
C PHE A 73 3.03 -8.10 12.65
N PHE A 74 3.43 -6.94 13.20
CA PHE A 74 4.81 -6.76 13.65
C PHE A 74 5.19 -7.62 14.86
N PRO A 75 4.36 -7.78 15.91
CA PRO A 75 4.66 -8.74 16.97
C PRO A 75 4.76 -10.17 16.46
N LEU A 76 3.83 -10.64 15.63
CA LEU A 76 3.90 -11.99 15.05
C LEU A 76 5.19 -12.19 14.25
N PHE A 77 5.58 -11.21 13.44
CA PHE A 77 6.81 -11.27 12.66
C PHE A 77 8.06 -11.26 13.55
N THR A 78 8.08 -10.44 14.59
CA THR A 78 9.22 -10.35 15.53
C THR A 78 9.35 -11.64 16.33
N LEU A 79 8.23 -12.28 16.71
CA LEU A 79 8.26 -13.61 17.33
C LEU A 79 8.93 -14.65 16.39
N LEU A 80 8.56 -14.66 15.10
CA LEU A 80 9.17 -15.56 14.11
C LEU A 80 10.66 -15.26 13.87
N GLU A 81 11.07 -13.99 14.03
CA GLU A 81 12.46 -13.54 13.99
C GLU A 81 13.24 -14.09 15.18
N ASP A 82 12.74 -13.91 16.40
CA ASP A 82 13.35 -14.36 17.66
C ASP A 82 13.41 -15.88 17.78
N PHE A 83 12.42 -16.59 17.22
CA PHE A 83 12.48 -18.04 17.07
C PHE A 83 13.63 -18.50 16.16
N GLY A 84 14.22 -17.63 15.35
CA GLY A 84 15.29 -17.99 14.42
C GLY A 84 14.81 -18.67 13.14
N TYR A 85 13.49 -18.66 12.87
CA TYR A 85 12.94 -19.18 11.61
C TYR A 85 13.31 -18.28 10.43
N LEU A 86 13.15 -16.97 10.60
CA LEU A 86 13.43 -15.98 9.55
C LEU A 86 14.90 -15.98 9.09
N PRO A 87 15.92 -15.98 9.97
CA PRO A 87 17.32 -16.14 9.57
C PRO A 87 17.59 -17.37 8.70
N ARG A 88 16.93 -18.51 8.98
CA ARG A 88 17.06 -19.73 8.17
C ARG A 88 16.42 -19.59 6.79
N VAL A 89 15.28 -18.91 6.71
CA VAL A 89 14.65 -18.58 5.42
C VAL A 89 15.56 -17.69 4.59
N ALA A 90 16.19 -16.67 5.21
CA ALA A 90 17.14 -15.80 4.53
C ALA A 90 18.35 -16.58 3.99
N PHE A 91 18.86 -17.56 4.75
CA PHE A 91 19.93 -18.44 4.31
C PHE A 91 19.51 -19.30 3.10
N ASN A 92 18.34 -19.91 3.14
CA ASN A 92 17.85 -20.76 2.04
C ASN A 92 17.58 -19.95 0.75
N LEU A 93 17.14 -18.70 0.88
CA LEU A 93 16.86 -17.83 -0.26
C LEU A 93 18.09 -17.08 -0.79
N ASP A 94 19.23 -17.16 -0.11
CA ASP A 94 20.43 -16.39 -0.46
C ASP A 94 20.86 -16.62 -1.91
N HIS A 95 20.82 -17.87 -2.38
CA HIS A 95 21.16 -18.21 -3.77
C HIS A 95 20.31 -17.45 -4.80
N LEU A 96 18.99 -17.34 -4.56
CA LEU A 96 18.06 -16.65 -5.45
C LEU A 96 18.30 -15.14 -5.46
N PHE A 97 18.55 -14.54 -4.30
CA PHE A 97 18.85 -13.11 -4.21
C PHE A 97 20.19 -12.78 -4.85
N ARG A 98 21.22 -13.58 -4.59
CA ARG A 98 22.57 -13.39 -5.15
C ARG A 98 22.57 -13.46 -6.68
N LYS A 99 21.81 -14.39 -7.28
CA LYS A 99 21.66 -14.50 -8.75
C LYS A 99 21.07 -13.23 -9.39
N ASN A 100 20.31 -12.45 -8.61
CA ASN A 100 19.67 -11.21 -9.04
C ASN A 100 20.35 -9.96 -8.48
N GLY A 101 21.59 -10.08 -7.99
CA GLY A 101 22.41 -8.95 -7.53
C GLY A 101 22.01 -8.37 -6.16
N GLY A 102 21.20 -9.11 -5.39
CA GLY A 102 20.83 -8.80 -4.01
C GLY A 102 21.53 -9.71 -2.99
N HIS A 103 21.02 -9.70 -1.76
CA HIS A 103 21.59 -10.40 -0.61
C HIS A 103 20.50 -11.21 0.12
N GLY A 104 20.78 -12.39 0.69
CA GLY A 104 19.77 -13.24 1.34
C GLY A 104 18.97 -12.54 2.46
N LYS A 105 19.62 -11.65 3.22
CA LYS A 105 18.96 -10.77 4.23
C LYS A 105 17.85 -9.89 3.62
N GLN A 106 17.86 -9.61 2.31
CA GLN A 106 16.79 -8.87 1.63
C GLN A 106 15.43 -9.57 1.74
N ALA A 107 15.39 -10.90 1.82
CA ALA A 107 14.16 -11.64 2.06
C ALA A 107 13.46 -11.22 3.37
N LEU A 108 14.24 -10.88 4.40
CA LEU A 108 13.73 -10.40 5.69
C LEU A 108 13.11 -9.01 5.56
N THR A 109 13.83 -8.12 4.86
CA THR A 109 13.40 -6.73 4.64
C THR A 109 12.11 -6.66 3.81
N MET A 110 12.02 -7.48 2.75
CA MET A 110 10.81 -7.62 1.94
C MET A 110 9.65 -8.20 2.76
N SER A 111 9.93 -9.18 3.62
CA SER A 111 8.89 -9.77 4.46
C SER A 111 8.34 -8.76 5.48
N MET A 112 9.17 -7.88 6.03
CA MET A 112 8.72 -6.75 6.85
C MET A 112 7.92 -5.71 6.05
N GLY A 113 8.23 -5.54 4.75
CA GLY A 113 7.51 -4.66 3.83
C GLY A 113 6.02 -4.97 3.69
N PHE A 114 5.63 -6.25 3.77
CA PHE A 114 4.21 -6.65 3.76
C PHE A 114 3.37 -6.00 4.88
N GLY A 115 3.98 -5.73 6.04
CA GLY A 115 3.35 -4.92 7.08
C GLY A 115 3.33 -3.45 6.68
N CYS A 116 4.52 -2.86 6.52
CA CYS A 116 4.67 -1.50 6.02
C CYS A 116 5.98 -1.34 5.27
N ASN A 117 5.93 -0.78 4.07
CA ASN A 117 7.12 -0.56 3.24
C ASN A 117 8.14 0.35 3.94
N ALA A 118 7.70 1.31 4.76
CA ALA A 118 8.61 2.14 5.56
C ALA A 118 9.41 1.31 6.58
N ALA A 119 8.76 0.35 7.26
CA ALA A 119 9.45 -0.55 8.19
C ALA A 119 10.43 -1.48 7.47
N GLY A 120 10.06 -2.01 6.31
CA GLY A 120 10.98 -2.83 5.49
C GLY A 120 12.20 -2.03 4.98
N VAL A 121 12.04 -0.74 4.67
CA VAL A 121 13.18 0.14 4.34
C VAL A 121 14.10 0.34 5.54
N VAL A 122 13.58 0.57 6.75
CA VAL A 122 14.41 0.66 7.96
C VAL A 122 15.13 -0.67 8.24
N ALA A 123 14.44 -1.80 8.01
CA ALA A 123 15.00 -3.13 8.19
C ALA A 123 16.19 -3.41 7.26
N ALA A 124 16.32 -2.71 6.13
CA ALA A 124 17.46 -2.85 5.22
C ALA A 124 18.82 -2.53 5.87
N ARG A 125 18.85 -1.92 7.05
CA ARG A 125 20.07 -1.71 7.85
C ARG A 125 20.82 -3.00 8.22
N ILE A 126 20.14 -4.15 8.21
CA ILE A 126 20.79 -5.45 8.45
C ILE A 126 21.75 -5.87 7.33
N ILE A 127 21.61 -5.26 6.13
CA ILE A 127 22.47 -5.49 4.98
C ILE A 127 23.67 -4.56 5.09
N GLU A 128 24.86 -5.15 5.21
CA GLU A 128 26.11 -4.42 5.45
C GLU A 128 26.61 -3.72 4.18
N SER A 129 26.46 -4.36 3.02
CA SER A 129 26.94 -3.79 1.76
C SER A 129 26.05 -2.59 1.35
N PRO A 130 26.62 -1.39 1.13
CA PRO A 130 25.84 -0.21 0.77
C PRO A 130 25.06 -0.38 -0.53
N ARG A 131 25.63 -1.13 -1.48
CA ARG A 131 25.02 -1.42 -2.78
C ARG A 131 23.79 -2.30 -2.65
N GLU A 132 23.89 -3.47 -2.03
CA GLU A 132 22.76 -4.40 -1.91
C GLU A 132 21.71 -3.83 -0.95
N ARG A 133 22.13 -3.06 0.07
CA ARG A 133 21.22 -2.30 0.93
C ARG A 133 20.39 -1.32 0.11
N LEU A 134 20.99 -0.57 -0.81
CA LEU A 134 20.26 0.36 -1.66
C LEU A 134 19.29 -0.37 -2.61
N ILE A 135 19.69 -1.51 -3.18
CA ILE A 135 18.79 -2.35 -3.98
C ILE A 135 17.59 -2.81 -3.14
N ALA A 136 17.83 -3.30 -1.92
CA ALA A 136 16.76 -3.70 -1.01
C ALA A 136 15.82 -2.54 -0.67
N ILE A 137 16.36 -1.34 -0.40
CA ILE A 137 15.56 -0.14 -0.13
C ILE A 137 14.67 0.21 -1.33
N LEU A 138 15.21 0.24 -2.55
CA LEU A 138 14.48 0.65 -3.75
C LEU A 138 13.45 -0.39 -4.19
N THR A 139 13.76 -1.68 -4.02
CA THR A 139 12.87 -2.77 -4.46
C THR A 139 11.78 -3.13 -3.45
N ASN A 140 11.85 -2.63 -2.22
CA ASN A 140 10.85 -2.91 -1.20
C ASN A 140 9.43 -2.43 -1.59
N SER A 141 9.33 -1.39 -2.44
CA SER A 141 8.06 -0.83 -2.90
C SER A 141 7.22 -1.77 -3.79
N PHE A 142 7.83 -2.80 -4.39
CA PHE A 142 7.14 -3.80 -5.21
C PHE A 142 6.42 -4.87 -4.37
N VAL A 143 6.67 -4.89 -3.06
CA VAL A 143 5.93 -5.72 -2.11
C VAL A 143 4.66 -4.98 -1.70
N PRO A 144 3.46 -5.60 -1.81
CA PRO A 144 2.24 -4.96 -1.36
C PRO A 144 2.26 -4.84 0.17
N CYS A 145 2.19 -3.61 0.67
CA CYS A 145 2.05 -3.34 2.11
C CYS A 145 0.59 -3.46 2.55
N ASN A 146 0.36 -3.49 3.87
CA ASN A 146 -0.96 -3.66 4.46
C ASN A 146 -2.05 -2.77 3.84
N GLY A 147 -1.78 -1.47 3.66
CA GLY A 147 -2.74 -0.52 3.09
C GLY A 147 -3.17 -0.80 1.64
N ARG A 148 -2.47 -1.68 0.90
CA ARG A 148 -2.87 -2.09 -0.46
C ARG A 148 -3.79 -3.32 -0.46
N PHE A 149 -3.76 -4.14 0.58
CA PHE A 149 -4.56 -5.38 0.62
C PHE A 149 -6.08 -5.16 0.56
N PRO A 150 -6.69 -4.20 1.29
CA PRO A 150 -8.14 -3.99 1.22
C PRO A 150 -8.65 -3.73 -0.20
N MET A 151 -7.95 -2.86 -0.94
CA MET A 151 -8.27 -2.59 -2.34
C MET A 151 -8.12 -3.85 -3.21
N LEU A 152 -6.99 -4.57 -3.10
CA LEU A 152 -6.76 -5.77 -3.91
C LEU A 152 -7.81 -6.84 -3.63
N ILE A 153 -8.14 -7.09 -2.35
CA ILE A 153 -9.16 -8.06 -1.95
C ILE A 153 -10.53 -7.65 -2.48
N ALA A 154 -10.91 -6.36 -2.36
CA ALA A 154 -12.20 -5.86 -2.85
C ALA A 154 -12.34 -6.02 -4.37
N LEU A 155 -11.31 -5.66 -5.15
CA LEU A 155 -11.36 -5.76 -6.61
C LEU A 155 -11.37 -7.21 -7.10
N ILE A 156 -10.59 -8.09 -6.47
CA ILE A 156 -10.63 -9.53 -6.78
C ILE A 156 -12.02 -10.09 -6.49
N ALA A 157 -12.60 -9.78 -5.33
CA ALA A 157 -13.91 -10.26 -4.93
C ALA A 157 -15.03 -9.80 -5.89
N ILE A 158 -14.97 -8.55 -6.34
CA ILE A 158 -16.01 -7.95 -7.20
C ILE A 158 -15.90 -8.40 -8.66
N PHE A 159 -14.69 -8.43 -9.23
CA PHE A 159 -14.52 -8.61 -10.68
C PHE A 159 -14.02 -10.00 -11.08
N LEU A 160 -13.32 -10.73 -10.21
CA LEU A 160 -12.67 -12.00 -10.55
C LEU A 160 -13.28 -13.21 -9.84
N ALA A 161 -13.86 -13.04 -8.65
CA ALA A 161 -14.41 -14.15 -7.85
C ALA A 161 -15.85 -14.56 -8.25
N GLU A 162 -16.53 -13.78 -9.10
CA GLU A 162 -17.85 -14.09 -9.65
C GLU A 162 -17.80 -14.85 -11.00
N VAL A 163 -16.61 -15.18 -11.52
CA VAL A 163 -16.48 -16.02 -12.71
C VAL A 163 -16.94 -17.44 -12.35
N GLY A 164 -18.17 -17.78 -12.73
CA GLY A 164 -18.96 -18.94 -12.31
C GLY A 164 -18.44 -20.34 -12.66
N LEU A 165 -17.18 -20.65 -12.35
CA LEU A 165 -16.56 -21.95 -12.62
C LEU A 165 -16.22 -22.75 -11.35
N VAL A 166 -16.28 -22.16 -10.14
CA VAL A 166 -16.09 -22.92 -8.88
C VAL A 166 -16.93 -22.31 -7.76
N SER A 167 -17.71 -23.14 -7.08
CA SER A 167 -18.41 -22.88 -5.81
C SER A 167 -17.43 -22.72 -4.64
N GLY A 168 -16.45 -21.82 -4.77
CA GLY A 168 -15.30 -21.67 -3.88
C GLY A 168 -14.68 -20.27 -3.95
N GLY A 169 -15.50 -19.22 -4.06
CA GLY A 169 -15.06 -17.83 -4.29
C GLY A 169 -13.98 -17.32 -3.32
N ALA A 170 -13.97 -17.80 -2.08
CA ALA A 170 -12.93 -17.46 -1.10
C ALA A 170 -11.55 -18.07 -1.44
N MET A 171 -11.50 -19.32 -1.90
CA MET A 171 -10.25 -19.98 -2.31
C MET A 171 -9.68 -19.37 -3.59
N LEU A 172 -10.53 -19.07 -4.56
CA LEU A 172 -10.12 -18.38 -5.79
C LEU A 172 -9.58 -16.98 -5.49
N SER A 173 -10.25 -16.22 -4.63
CA SER A 173 -9.78 -14.89 -4.23
C SER A 173 -8.41 -14.93 -3.56
N ALA A 174 -8.20 -15.89 -2.66
CA ALA A 174 -6.91 -16.11 -2.01
C ALA A 174 -5.82 -16.54 -3.01
N ALA A 175 -6.15 -17.41 -3.96
CA ALA A 175 -5.21 -17.84 -5.01
C ALA A 175 -4.80 -16.68 -5.92
N LEU A 176 -5.74 -15.85 -6.37
CA LEU A 176 -5.46 -14.68 -7.20
C LEU A 176 -4.64 -13.63 -6.47
N LEU A 177 -4.94 -13.37 -5.19
CA LEU A 177 -4.12 -12.49 -4.35
C LEU A 177 -2.70 -13.04 -4.20
N SER A 178 -2.56 -14.36 -3.98
CA SER A 178 -1.25 -15.00 -3.88
C SER A 178 -0.44 -14.88 -5.18
N LEU A 179 -1.11 -14.98 -6.33
CA LEU A 179 -0.50 -14.79 -7.64
C LEU A 179 0.02 -13.36 -7.82
N LEU A 180 -0.76 -12.35 -7.42
CA LEU A 180 -0.32 -10.95 -7.43
C LEU A 180 0.88 -10.70 -6.50
N ILE A 181 0.90 -11.32 -5.32
CA ILE A 181 2.06 -11.23 -4.42
C ILE A 181 3.30 -11.86 -5.06
N VAL A 182 3.16 -13.04 -5.67
CA VAL A 182 4.26 -13.69 -6.39
C VAL A 182 4.75 -12.82 -7.54
N LEU A 183 3.85 -12.20 -8.30
CA LEU A 183 4.21 -11.24 -9.36
C LEU A 183 5.04 -10.08 -8.80
N GLY A 184 4.65 -9.52 -7.64
CA GLY A 184 5.41 -8.47 -6.96
C GLY A 184 6.83 -8.93 -6.60
N ILE A 185 6.97 -10.15 -6.05
CA ILE A 185 8.27 -10.74 -5.72
C ILE A 185 9.14 -10.96 -6.97
N LEU A 186 8.55 -11.47 -8.06
CA LEU A 186 9.25 -11.64 -9.33
C LEU A 186 9.75 -10.31 -9.89
N MET A 187 8.96 -9.25 -9.74
CA MET A 187 9.32 -7.92 -10.18
C MET A 187 10.39 -7.29 -9.31
N THR A 188 10.40 -7.55 -8.00
CA THR A 188 11.54 -7.24 -7.13
C THR A 188 12.82 -7.88 -7.66
N PHE A 189 12.80 -9.16 -8.06
CA PHE A 189 13.97 -9.81 -8.62
C PHE A 189 14.39 -9.22 -9.97
N ALA A 190 13.43 -8.95 -10.86
CA ALA A 190 13.70 -8.34 -12.16
C ALA A 190 14.35 -6.96 -12.02
N VAL A 191 13.81 -6.10 -11.16
CA VAL A 191 14.33 -4.75 -10.90
C VAL A 191 15.66 -4.80 -10.14
N SER A 192 15.83 -5.73 -9.19
CA SER A 192 17.13 -5.96 -8.52
C SER A 192 18.23 -6.30 -9.53
N ARG A 193 17.92 -7.18 -10.48
CA ARG A 193 18.85 -7.56 -11.55
C ARG A 193 19.14 -6.39 -12.50
N LEU A 194 18.11 -5.63 -12.87
CA LEU A 194 18.25 -4.45 -13.71
C LEU A 194 19.15 -3.39 -13.05
N LEU A 195 18.87 -3.05 -11.78
CA LEU A 195 19.62 -2.05 -11.02
C LEU A 195 21.07 -2.49 -10.79
N SER A 196 21.30 -3.76 -10.46
CA SER A 196 22.65 -4.29 -10.21
C SER A 196 23.51 -4.36 -11.48
N ALA A 197 22.90 -4.54 -12.66
CA ALA A 197 23.60 -4.56 -13.95
C ALA A 197 23.87 -3.14 -14.51
N THR A 198 22.97 -2.19 -14.25
CA THR A 198 23.00 -0.85 -14.86
C THR A 198 23.63 0.19 -13.93
N LEU A 199 22.87 0.70 -12.95
CA LEU A 199 23.25 1.84 -12.09
C LEU A 199 24.17 1.45 -10.93
N LEU A 200 23.98 0.27 -10.36
CA LEU A 200 24.64 -0.17 -9.13
C LEU A 200 25.60 -1.31 -9.46
N ARG A 201 26.69 -1.01 -10.15
CA ARG A 201 27.76 -1.99 -10.45
C ARG A 201 28.70 -2.12 -9.24
N GLY A 202 29.18 -3.33 -8.96
CA GLY A 202 30.10 -3.59 -7.83
C GLY A 202 30.38 -5.06 -7.58
N VAL A 203 31.28 -5.34 -6.65
CA VAL A 203 31.63 -6.72 -6.22
C VAL A 203 30.55 -7.23 -5.26
N PRO A 204 30.05 -8.48 -5.41
CA PRO A 204 29.10 -9.08 -4.47
C PRO A 204 29.72 -9.24 -3.08
N SER A 205 28.95 -8.99 -2.02
CA SER A 205 29.44 -9.16 -0.65
C SER A 205 29.49 -10.64 -0.23
N SER A 206 30.40 -10.99 0.68
CA SER A 206 30.46 -12.34 1.24
C SER A 206 29.36 -12.52 2.29
N PHE A 207 28.44 -13.46 2.06
CA PHE A 207 27.39 -13.78 3.02
C PHE A 207 27.91 -14.70 4.12
N THR A 208 28.27 -14.14 5.27
CA THR A 208 28.54 -14.88 6.50
C THR A 208 27.40 -14.62 7.49
N LEU A 209 26.42 -15.52 7.53
CA LEU A 209 25.35 -15.47 8.53
C LEU A 209 25.63 -16.50 9.61
N GLU A 210 25.98 -16.04 10.82
CA GLU A 210 25.96 -16.90 12.00
C GLU A 210 24.51 -17.35 12.22
N LEU A 211 24.23 -18.64 12.07
CA LEU A 211 22.88 -19.17 12.31
C LEU A 211 22.57 -19.09 13.82
N PRO A 212 21.59 -18.28 14.25
CA PRO A 212 21.24 -18.19 15.66
C PRO A 212 20.60 -19.52 16.13
N PRO A 213 20.90 -19.98 17.37
CA PRO A 213 20.21 -21.12 17.95
C PRO A 213 18.74 -20.77 18.21
N PHE A 214 17.85 -21.77 18.13
CA PHE A 214 16.43 -21.59 18.49
C PHE A 214 16.34 -21.14 19.96
N ARG A 215 15.76 -19.96 20.20
CA ARG A 215 15.50 -19.43 21.56
C ARG A 215 14.00 -19.23 21.76
N ARG A 216 13.53 -19.36 23.00
CA ARG A 216 12.15 -19.03 23.36
C ARG A 216 12.00 -17.50 23.41
N PRO A 217 11.09 -16.89 22.64
CA PRO A 217 10.94 -15.44 22.63
C PRO A 217 10.32 -14.92 23.94
N GLN A 218 10.70 -13.71 24.34
CA GLN A 218 10.09 -13.02 25.47
C GLN A 218 8.80 -12.33 25.03
N ILE A 219 7.70 -13.09 24.95
CA ILE A 219 6.43 -12.69 24.34
C ILE A 219 5.94 -11.31 24.83
N GLY A 220 5.97 -11.05 26.15
CA GLY A 220 5.49 -9.78 26.72
C GLY A 220 6.31 -8.56 26.29
N GLN A 221 7.64 -8.64 26.37
CA GLN A 221 8.51 -7.53 25.98
C GLN A 221 8.47 -7.27 24.46
N VAL A 222 8.39 -8.34 23.66
CA VAL A 222 8.31 -8.25 22.20
C VAL A 222 7.04 -7.55 21.74
N ILE A 223 5.88 -7.87 22.33
CA ILE A 223 4.61 -7.23 21.96
C ILE A 223 4.64 -5.75 22.30
N VAL A 224 5.01 -5.38 23.54
CA VAL A 224 5.04 -3.99 23.98
C VAL A 224 6.03 -3.18 23.14
N ARG A 225 7.27 -3.65 23.02
CA ARG A 225 8.29 -2.93 22.27
C ARG A 225 7.95 -2.78 20.78
N SER A 226 7.40 -3.84 20.17
CA SER A 226 7.01 -3.81 18.75
C SER A 226 5.88 -2.80 18.48
N VAL A 227 4.84 -2.80 19.31
CA VAL A 227 3.70 -1.89 19.13
C VAL A 227 4.11 -0.44 19.39
N PHE A 228 4.83 -0.17 20.47
CA PHE A 228 5.21 1.21 20.83
C PHE A 228 6.31 1.78 19.95
N ASP A 229 7.43 1.05 19.73
CA ASP A 229 8.58 1.60 19.00
C ASP A 229 8.37 1.61 17.49
N ARG A 230 7.70 0.59 16.93
CA ARG A 230 7.56 0.44 15.46
C ARG A 230 6.23 0.96 14.94
N THR A 231 5.12 0.64 15.61
CA THR A 231 3.78 0.99 15.08
C THR A 231 3.45 2.47 15.32
N LEU A 232 3.55 2.97 16.55
CA LEU A 232 3.20 4.37 16.86
C LEU A 232 4.11 5.38 16.16
N TYR A 233 5.41 5.10 16.06
CA TYR A 233 6.36 5.99 15.39
C TYR A 233 6.07 6.13 13.88
N VAL A 234 5.76 5.02 13.22
CA VAL A 234 5.37 5.04 11.79
C VAL A 234 4.00 5.70 11.62
N LEU A 235 3.06 5.43 12.52
CA LEU A 235 1.74 6.05 12.50
C LEU A 235 1.80 7.57 12.65
N GLY A 236 2.63 8.07 13.56
CA GLY A 236 2.81 9.51 13.77
C GLY A 236 3.31 10.23 12.51
N ARG A 237 4.23 9.60 11.76
CA ARG A 237 4.68 10.13 10.46
C ARG A 237 3.56 10.11 9.41
N ALA A 238 2.80 9.02 9.35
CA ALA A 238 1.68 8.90 8.42
C ALA A 238 0.60 9.97 8.71
N ALA A 239 0.22 10.13 9.97
CA ALA A 239 -0.76 11.13 10.41
C ALA A 239 -0.31 12.57 10.10
N ALA A 240 0.97 12.88 10.34
CA ALA A 240 1.54 14.21 10.07
C ALA A 240 1.47 14.61 8.58
N VAL A 241 1.57 13.64 7.66
CA VAL A 241 1.44 13.89 6.21
C VAL A 241 -0.02 13.79 5.74
N ALA A 242 -0.81 12.92 6.35
CA ALA A 242 -2.22 12.71 6.00
C ALA A 242 -3.08 13.95 6.31
N ALA A 243 -2.83 14.67 7.41
CA ALA A 243 -3.62 15.84 7.78
C ALA A 243 -3.62 16.96 6.72
N PRO A 244 -2.46 17.52 6.29
CA PRO A 244 -2.44 18.57 5.28
C PRO A 244 -2.94 18.07 3.91
N ALA A 245 -2.72 16.80 3.60
CA ALA A 245 -3.26 16.22 2.38
C ALA A 245 -4.78 16.10 2.41
N GLY A 246 -5.37 15.74 3.55
CA GLY A 246 -6.82 15.74 3.75
C GLY A 246 -7.45 17.12 3.54
N ALA A 247 -6.82 18.18 4.05
CA ALA A 247 -7.22 19.56 3.76
C ALA A 247 -7.20 19.85 2.25
N LEU A 248 -6.12 19.47 1.57
CA LEU A 248 -5.98 19.68 0.13
C LEU A 248 -7.04 18.90 -0.67
N ILE A 249 -7.27 17.63 -0.33
CA ILE A 249 -8.31 16.78 -0.94
C ILE A 249 -9.68 17.43 -0.78
N TRP A 250 -10.00 17.89 0.43
CA TRP A 250 -11.27 18.57 0.71
C TRP A 250 -11.41 19.86 -0.11
N LEU A 251 -10.35 20.67 -0.20
CA LEU A 251 -10.35 21.89 -1.03
C LEU A 251 -10.60 21.55 -2.51
N LEU A 252 -9.90 20.56 -3.06
CA LEU A 252 -10.09 20.16 -4.45
C LEU A 252 -11.52 19.68 -4.72
N ALA A 253 -12.13 18.99 -3.76
CA ALA A 253 -13.46 18.43 -3.92
C ALA A 253 -14.60 19.46 -3.75
N ASN A 254 -14.44 20.45 -2.88
CA ASN A 254 -15.52 21.38 -2.54
C ASN A 254 -15.39 22.74 -3.25
N VAL A 255 -14.19 23.14 -3.66
CA VAL A 255 -14.01 24.36 -4.43
C VAL A 255 -14.50 24.13 -5.86
N SER A 256 -15.60 24.81 -6.17
CA SER A 256 -16.24 24.76 -7.49
C SER A 256 -15.84 25.98 -8.32
N THR A 257 -15.52 25.73 -9.58
CA THR A 257 -15.28 26.74 -10.61
C THR A 257 -16.33 26.57 -11.72
N PRO A 258 -16.43 27.45 -12.72
CA PRO A 258 -17.44 27.33 -13.79
C PRO A 258 -17.40 25.98 -14.54
N GLY A 259 -16.26 25.27 -14.52
CA GLY A 259 -16.11 23.95 -15.16
C GLY A 259 -16.39 22.74 -14.24
N GLY A 260 -16.92 22.96 -13.03
CA GLY A 260 -17.11 21.94 -11.99
C GLY A 260 -16.12 22.07 -10.83
N THR A 261 -16.04 21.04 -9.99
CA THR A 261 -15.07 20.99 -8.88
C THR A 261 -13.65 20.89 -9.42
N LEU A 262 -12.67 21.42 -8.67
CA LEU A 262 -11.25 21.29 -9.05
C LEU A 262 -10.84 19.81 -9.17
N LEU A 263 -11.39 18.95 -8.31
CA LEU A 263 -11.21 17.50 -8.39
C LEU A 263 -11.73 16.96 -9.73
N GLY A 264 -12.94 17.34 -10.14
CA GLY A 264 -13.50 16.92 -11.43
C GLY A 264 -12.68 17.40 -12.63
N GLN A 265 -12.07 18.59 -12.54
CA GLN A 265 -11.15 19.09 -13.57
C GLN A 265 -9.85 18.28 -13.62
N LEU A 266 -9.28 17.94 -12.46
CA LEU A 266 -8.09 17.07 -12.38
C LEU A 266 -8.37 15.69 -12.97
N VAL A 267 -9.55 15.12 -12.68
CA VAL A 267 -10.01 13.84 -13.25
C VAL A 267 -10.03 13.93 -14.77
N ARG A 268 -10.68 14.95 -15.35
CA ARG A 268 -10.73 15.13 -16.81
C ARG A 268 -9.36 15.39 -17.44
N ALA A 269 -8.48 16.11 -16.75
CA ALA A 269 -7.14 16.40 -17.23
C ALA A 269 -6.25 15.14 -17.28
N LEU A 270 -6.40 14.24 -16.31
CA LEU A 270 -5.65 12.99 -16.22
C LEU A 270 -6.28 11.83 -17.01
N ASP A 271 -7.57 11.92 -17.35
CA ASP A 271 -8.31 10.89 -18.07
C ASP A 271 -7.66 10.39 -19.37
N PRO A 272 -7.22 11.23 -20.32
CA PRO A 272 -6.64 10.73 -21.58
C PRO A 272 -5.39 9.88 -21.36
N PHE A 273 -4.58 10.26 -20.36
CA PHE A 273 -3.39 9.50 -19.99
C PHE A 273 -3.75 8.23 -19.22
N ALA A 274 -4.75 8.28 -18.35
CA ALA A 274 -5.24 7.12 -17.63
C ALA A 274 -5.82 6.05 -18.59
N GLN A 275 -6.61 6.47 -19.57
CA GLN A 275 -7.17 5.56 -20.59
C GLN A 275 -6.08 4.89 -21.44
N ALA A 276 -4.95 5.54 -21.67
CA ALA A 276 -3.80 4.92 -22.34
C ALA A 276 -3.21 3.75 -21.52
N LEU A 277 -3.32 3.81 -20.20
CA LEU A 277 -2.92 2.75 -19.27
C LEU A 277 -4.02 1.72 -19.00
N GLY A 278 -5.19 1.84 -19.63
CA GLY A 278 -6.37 1.02 -19.31
C GLY A 278 -6.93 1.28 -17.91
N LEU A 279 -6.74 2.50 -17.42
CA LEU A 279 -7.35 3.06 -16.21
C LEU A 279 -8.31 4.18 -16.62
N ASP A 280 -8.95 4.84 -15.65
CA ASP A 280 -9.70 6.07 -15.87
C ASP A 280 -9.10 7.25 -15.07
N GLY A 281 -9.53 8.47 -15.42
CA GLY A 281 -9.05 9.68 -14.77
C GLY A 281 -9.30 9.70 -13.26
N ALA A 282 -10.37 9.05 -12.79
CA ALA A 282 -10.72 8.98 -11.37
C ALA A 282 -9.76 8.10 -10.58
N ILE A 283 -9.43 6.90 -11.09
CA ILE A 283 -8.43 5.99 -10.52
C ILE A 283 -7.08 6.68 -10.46
N LEU A 284 -6.61 7.27 -11.57
CA LEU A 284 -5.29 7.88 -11.58
C LEU A 284 -5.21 9.10 -10.65
N THR A 285 -6.25 9.94 -10.62
CA THR A 285 -6.35 11.05 -9.67
C THR A 285 -6.36 10.54 -8.23
N ALA A 286 -7.07 9.44 -7.95
CA ALA A 286 -7.10 8.83 -6.63
C ALA A 286 -5.72 8.30 -6.20
N PHE A 287 -4.92 7.72 -7.10
CA PHE A 287 -3.54 7.33 -6.78
C PHE A 287 -2.67 8.55 -6.48
N VAL A 288 -2.79 9.62 -7.29
CA VAL A 288 -1.99 10.86 -7.11
C VAL A 288 -2.32 11.53 -5.78
N LEU A 289 -3.60 11.72 -5.48
CA LEU A 289 -4.05 12.30 -4.21
C LEU A 289 -3.86 11.34 -3.02
N GLY A 290 -3.81 10.03 -3.28
CA GLY A 290 -3.49 8.98 -2.32
C GLY A 290 -1.99 8.81 -2.04
N PHE A 291 -1.11 9.63 -2.62
CA PHE A 291 0.32 9.64 -2.31
C PHE A 291 0.67 9.63 -0.80
N PRO A 292 -0.08 10.34 0.09
CA PRO A 292 0.16 10.29 1.53
C PRO A 292 0.04 8.87 2.12
N ALA A 293 -0.99 8.13 1.70
CA ALA A 293 -1.46 6.89 2.29
C ALA A 293 -2.18 6.03 1.24
N ASN A 294 -1.78 4.77 1.08
CA ASN A 294 -2.31 3.93 0.00
C ASN A 294 -3.73 3.41 0.30
N GLU A 295 -4.10 3.34 1.57
CA GLU A 295 -5.41 2.90 2.04
C GLU A 295 -6.55 3.87 1.71
N ILE A 296 -6.25 5.14 1.40
CA ILE A 296 -7.27 6.12 0.99
C ILE A 296 -7.52 6.15 -0.52
N VAL A 297 -6.77 5.39 -1.33
CA VAL A 297 -6.92 5.42 -2.80
C VAL A 297 -8.31 4.94 -3.24
N LEU A 298 -8.82 3.83 -2.69
CA LEU A 298 -10.16 3.35 -3.05
C LEU A 298 -11.28 4.32 -2.59
N PRO A 299 -11.26 4.84 -1.34
CA PRO A 299 -12.17 5.91 -0.90
C PRO A 299 -12.12 7.17 -1.75
N LEU A 300 -10.93 7.57 -2.22
CA LEU A 300 -10.76 8.71 -3.12
C LEU A 300 -11.38 8.46 -4.50
N ALA A 301 -11.24 7.25 -5.03
CA ALA A 301 -11.88 6.87 -6.29
C ALA A 301 -13.41 6.91 -6.16
N ILE A 302 -13.96 6.34 -5.08
CA ILE A 302 -15.40 6.39 -4.77
C ILE A 302 -15.88 7.85 -4.65
N MET A 303 -15.13 8.67 -3.92
CA MET A 303 -15.41 10.10 -3.74
C MET A 303 -15.42 10.85 -5.08
N ALA A 304 -14.49 10.53 -6.00
CA ALA A 304 -14.45 11.12 -7.33
C ALA A 304 -15.66 10.70 -8.17
N TYR A 305 -16.06 9.42 -8.17
CA TYR A 305 -17.24 8.94 -8.91
C TYR A 305 -18.56 9.51 -8.37
N LEU A 306 -18.70 9.59 -7.06
CA LEU A 306 -19.91 10.13 -6.42
C LEU A 306 -19.91 11.67 -6.38
N SER A 307 -18.79 12.30 -6.76
CA SER A 307 -18.58 13.76 -6.61
C SER A 307 -18.89 14.26 -5.20
N THR A 308 -18.51 13.49 -4.18
CA THR A 308 -18.73 13.87 -2.77
C THR A 308 -17.62 14.80 -2.27
N GLY A 309 -17.98 15.69 -1.34
CA GLY A 309 -17.03 16.64 -0.74
C GLY A 309 -16.06 16.04 0.30
N SER A 310 -16.12 14.73 0.58
CA SER A 310 -15.25 14.06 1.56
C SER A 310 -15.09 12.57 1.25
N LEU A 311 -14.05 11.95 1.84
CA LEU A 311 -13.72 10.53 1.67
C LEU A 311 -14.91 9.64 2.04
N ALA A 312 -15.32 8.75 1.14
CA ALA A 312 -16.49 7.90 1.33
C ALA A 312 -16.12 6.41 1.34
N GLU A 313 -16.87 5.61 2.10
CA GLU A 313 -16.87 4.15 2.03
C GLU A 313 -18.22 3.66 1.53
N MET A 314 -18.23 2.53 0.83
CA MET A 314 -19.45 1.81 0.52
C MET A 314 -19.64 0.69 1.54
N GLY A 315 -20.81 0.65 2.19
CA GLY A 315 -21.11 -0.36 3.22
C GLY A 315 -21.34 -1.79 2.70
N SER A 316 -21.38 -2.00 1.37
CA SER A 316 -21.57 -3.33 0.77
C SER A 316 -20.78 -3.51 -0.52
N PHE A 317 -20.28 -4.74 -0.75
CA PHE A 317 -19.60 -5.08 -2.00
C PHE A 317 -20.50 -4.98 -3.23
N SER A 318 -21.81 -5.22 -3.09
CA SER A 318 -22.78 -5.11 -4.18
C SER A 318 -22.97 -3.66 -4.65
N SER A 319 -23.05 -2.72 -3.70
CA SER A 319 -23.16 -1.29 -4.03
C SER A 319 -21.86 -0.75 -4.63
N LEU A 320 -20.71 -1.19 -4.11
CA LEU A 320 -19.41 -0.88 -4.71
C LEU A 320 -19.32 -1.43 -6.14
N ARG A 321 -19.71 -2.69 -6.37
CA ARG A 321 -19.76 -3.28 -7.72
C ARG A 321 -20.61 -2.46 -8.68
N ALA A 322 -21.83 -2.10 -8.27
CA ALA A 322 -22.74 -1.30 -9.10
C ALA A 322 -22.13 0.06 -9.45
N LEU A 323 -21.50 0.75 -8.48
CA LEU A 323 -20.84 2.03 -8.71
C LEU A 323 -19.71 1.91 -9.75
N LEU A 324 -18.84 0.89 -9.61
CA LEU A 324 -17.71 0.70 -10.50
C LEU A 324 -18.18 0.36 -11.92
N LEU A 325 -19.14 -0.56 -12.07
CA LEU A 325 -19.71 -0.92 -13.37
C LEU A 325 -20.40 0.27 -14.06
N ASN A 326 -21.15 1.08 -13.31
CA ASN A 326 -21.81 2.28 -13.84
C ASN A 326 -20.83 3.35 -14.33
N ASN A 327 -19.60 3.36 -13.82
CA ASN A 327 -18.52 4.23 -14.27
C ASN A 327 -17.61 3.56 -15.31
N GLY A 328 -18.07 2.47 -15.94
CA GLY A 328 -17.37 1.83 -17.07
C GLY A 328 -16.22 0.90 -16.66
N TRP A 329 -16.14 0.47 -15.40
CA TRP A 329 -15.11 -0.49 -15.00
C TRP A 329 -15.34 -1.84 -15.68
N THR A 330 -14.31 -2.27 -16.40
CA THR A 330 -14.21 -3.63 -16.94
C THR A 330 -13.33 -4.50 -16.06
N TRP A 331 -13.33 -5.82 -16.31
CA TRP A 331 -12.37 -6.73 -15.69
C TRP A 331 -10.91 -6.28 -15.95
N LEU A 332 -10.64 -5.69 -17.13
CA LEU A 332 -9.34 -5.15 -17.51
C LEU A 332 -8.98 -3.92 -16.68
N THR A 333 -9.94 -3.02 -16.47
CA THR A 333 -9.75 -1.82 -15.63
C THR A 333 -9.44 -2.23 -14.18
N ALA A 334 -10.16 -3.23 -13.66
CA ALA A 334 -9.90 -3.79 -12.34
C ALA A 334 -8.51 -4.46 -12.26
N LEU A 335 -8.13 -5.25 -13.27
CA LEU A 335 -6.80 -5.87 -13.35
C LEU A 335 -5.69 -4.82 -13.38
N ASN A 336 -5.80 -3.80 -14.24
CA ASN A 336 -4.80 -2.74 -14.33
C ASN A 336 -4.75 -1.90 -13.05
N THR A 337 -5.88 -1.67 -12.39
CA THR A 337 -5.90 -1.00 -11.08
C THR A 337 -5.14 -1.83 -10.03
N MET A 338 -5.30 -3.16 -10.02
CA MET A 338 -4.54 -4.04 -9.11
C MET A 338 -3.05 -4.06 -9.43
N LEU A 339 -2.68 -4.15 -10.71
CA LEU A 339 -1.28 -4.13 -11.15
C LEU A 339 -0.60 -2.79 -10.86
N PHE A 340 -1.30 -1.68 -11.11
CA PHE A 340 -0.83 -0.35 -10.78
C PHE A 340 -0.73 -0.16 -9.25
N SER A 341 -1.71 -0.66 -8.49
CA SER A 341 -1.63 -0.67 -7.02
C SER A 341 -0.41 -1.43 -6.50
N LEU A 342 -0.04 -2.54 -7.16
CA LEU A 342 1.15 -3.31 -6.79
C LEU A 342 2.47 -2.57 -7.09
N MET A 343 2.54 -1.83 -8.20
CA MET A 343 3.81 -1.29 -8.73
C MET A 343 3.93 0.23 -8.70
N HIS A 344 2.95 0.99 -8.26
CA HIS A 344 3.08 2.45 -8.19
C HIS A 344 4.10 2.89 -7.12
N TRP A 345 4.34 4.20 -7.10
CA TRP A 345 5.21 4.87 -6.14
C TRP A 345 4.92 4.47 -4.67
N PRO A 346 5.95 4.44 -3.81
CA PRO A 346 5.74 4.24 -2.38
C PRO A 346 4.96 5.41 -1.76
N CYS A 347 4.25 5.15 -0.66
CA CYS A 347 3.56 6.21 0.07
C CYS A 347 4.56 7.21 0.69
N SER A 348 4.07 8.41 1.00
CA SER A 348 4.87 9.51 1.55
C SER A 348 5.75 9.10 2.73
N THR A 349 5.23 8.29 3.65
CA THR A 349 5.96 7.80 4.83
C THR A 349 7.16 6.95 4.43
N THR A 350 7.01 6.10 3.42
CA THR A 350 8.11 5.30 2.87
C THR A 350 9.11 6.20 2.14
N VAL A 351 8.67 7.14 1.30
CA VAL A 351 9.55 8.10 0.61
C VAL A 351 10.40 8.90 1.62
N LEU A 352 9.79 9.44 2.67
CA LEU A 352 10.48 10.16 3.74
C LEU A 352 11.49 9.27 4.47
N THR A 353 11.16 7.99 4.65
CA THR A 353 12.06 7.03 5.26
C THR A 353 13.24 6.71 4.35
N ILE A 354 13.01 6.52 3.04
CA ILE A 354 14.07 6.34 2.05
C ILE A 354 15.00 7.56 2.02
N ALA A 355 14.45 8.77 2.05
CA ALA A 355 15.24 10.00 2.09
C ALA A 355 16.15 10.06 3.33
N ARG A 356 15.65 9.62 4.50
CA ARG A 356 16.43 9.57 5.74
C ARG A 356 17.50 8.47 5.74
N GLU A 357 17.20 7.28 5.21
CA GLU A 357 18.16 6.16 5.14
C GLU A 357 19.24 6.37 4.07
N THR A 358 18.89 6.93 2.91
CA THR A 358 19.83 7.13 1.80
C THR A 358 20.54 8.47 1.85
N ARG A 359 20.00 9.46 2.57
CA ARG A 359 20.46 10.86 2.62
C ARG A 359 20.71 11.46 1.24
N SER A 360 19.94 11.04 0.23
CA SER A 360 20.14 11.46 -1.16
C SER A 360 18.81 11.67 -1.86
N ALA A 361 18.62 12.88 -2.39
CA ALA A 361 17.46 13.23 -3.21
C ALA A 361 17.41 12.41 -4.50
N LYS A 362 18.57 12.09 -5.10
CA LYS A 362 18.67 11.23 -6.28
C LYS A 362 18.00 9.88 -6.02
N TRP A 363 18.40 9.17 -4.97
CA TRP A 363 17.85 7.84 -4.66
C TRP A 363 16.38 7.88 -4.21
N THR A 364 15.97 8.98 -3.58
CA THR A 364 14.57 9.20 -3.22
C THR A 364 13.71 9.36 -4.48
N LEU A 365 14.16 10.14 -5.46
CA LEU A 365 13.46 10.27 -6.75
C LEU A 365 13.42 8.95 -7.52
N PHE A 366 14.53 8.20 -7.56
CA PHE A 366 14.54 6.87 -8.17
C PHE A 366 13.56 5.90 -7.51
N SER A 367 13.37 5.99 -6.19
CA SER A 367 12.41 5.14 -5.47
C SER A 367 10.95 5.38 -5.87
N ILE A 368 10.64 6.58 -6.40
CA ILE A 368 9.33 6.93 -6.95
C ILE A 368 9.28 6.55 -8.42
N ALA A 369 10.28 6.98 -9.20
CA ALA A 369 10.27 6.84 -10.65
C ALA A 369 10.31 5.37 -11.12
N VAL A 370 11.13 4.53 -10.49
CA VAL A 370 11.32 3.13 -10.93
C VAL A 370 10.02 2.31 -10.80
N PRO A 371 9.37 2.23 -9.63
CA PRO A 371 8.08 1.54 -9.53
C PRO A 371 7.05 2.14 -10.48
N THR A 372 6.91 3.47 -10.50
CA THR A 372 5.93 4.16 -11.37
C THR A 372 6.09 3.79 -12.84
N ALA A 373 7.33 3.81 -13.35
CA ALA A 373 7.62 3.42 -14.73
C ALA A 373 7.28 1.94 -14.98
N CYS A 374 7.62 1.04 -14.05
CA CYS A 374 7.25 -0.37 -14.15
C CYS A 374 5.73 -0.56 -14.17
N GLY A 375 5.00 0.10 -13.25
CA GLY A 375 3.54 0.01 -13.17
C GLY A 375 2.86 0.54 -14.42
N MET A 376 3.30 1.71 -14.93
CA MET A 376 2.80 2.27 -16.19
C MET A 376 3.09 1.34 -17.37
N ALA A 377 4.31 0.82 -17.48
CA ALA A 377 4.69 -0.07 -18.58
C ALA A 377 3.85 -1.36 -18.57
N VAL A 378 3.65 -1.97 -17.38
CA VAL A 378 2.83 -3.17 -17.24
C VAL A 378 1.36 -2.88 -17.59
N CYS A 379 0.79 -1.78 -17.12
CA CYS A 379 -0.60 -1.42 -17.42
C CYS A 379 -0.83 -1.06 -18.90
N ALA A 380 0.12 -0.34 -19.51
CA ALA A 380 0.08 -0.05 -20.94
C ALA A 380 0.18 -1.33 -21.77
N PHE A 381 1.06 -2.26 -21.36
CA PHE A 381 1.22 -3.55 -22.02
C PHE A 381 -0.04 -4.41 -21.94
N THR A 382 -0.65 -4.53 -20.75
CA THR A 382 -1.89 -5.29 -20.57
C THR A 382 -3.06 -4.66 -21.31
N ALA A 383 -3.18 -3.33 -21.32
CA ALA A 383 -4.20 -2.62 -22.08
C ALA A 383 -4.03 -2.82 -23.60
N ALA A 384 -2.79 -2.71 -24.11
CA ALA A 384 -2.50 -2.95 -25.52
C ALA A 384 -2.80 -4.40 -25.93
N LEU A 385 -2.42 -5.38 -25.09
CA LEU A 385 -2.69 -6.79 -25.33
C LEU A 385 -4.20 -7.08 -25.38
N ALA A 386 -4.97 -6.53 -24.44
CA ALA A 386 -6.42 -6.71 -24.43
C ALA A 386 -7.10 -6.09 -25.67
N ARG A 387 -6.64 -4.90 -26.10
CA ARG A 387 -7.13 -4.27 -27.33
C ARG A 387 -6.80 -5.09 -28.58
N LEU A 388 -5.58 -5.64 -28.66
CA LEU A 388 -5.15 -6.52 -29.76
C LEU A 388 -5.97 -7.82 -29.81
N LEU A 389 -6.36 -8.36 -28.66
CA LEU A 389 -7.16 -9.57 -28.55
C LEU A 389 -8.68 -9.31 -28.69
N GLY A 390 -9.11 -8.06 -28.81
CA GLY A 390 -10.54 -7.69 -28.87
C GLY A 390 -11.30 -7.94 -27.56
N LEU A 391 -10.60 -7.99 -26.43
CA LEU A 391 -11.15 -8.25 -25.07
C LEU A 391 -11.35 -6.96 -24.25
N ALA A 392 -11.10 -5.80 -24.86
CA ALA A 392 -11.10 -4.48 -24.22
C ALA A 392 -12.44 -3.74 -24.35
#